data_AF-A0A451BWW4-F1
#
_entry.id   AF-A0A451BWW4-F1
#
_cell.length_a   1.000
_cell.length_b   1.000
_cell.length_c   1.000
_cell.angle_alpha   90.00
_cell.angle_beta   90.00
_cell.angle_gamma   90.00
#
_symmetry.space_group_name_H-M   'P 1'
#
loop_
_entity.id
_entity.type
_entity.pdbx_description
1 polymer ?
#
loop_
_entity_poly.entity_id
_entity_poly.type
_entity_poly.pdbx_seq_one_letter_code
_entity_poly.pdbx_strand_id
1 'polypeptide(L)' 'MNMQIPPVMRDLVEKIHSLPAERIAEVEDFVDSLREHVAIRKTTTGKEPLDFPVDDPGPWPEGLSLRREDMYGDDER' A
#
# COMPACT_ATOMS: atom_id res chain seq x y z
N MET A 1 4.91 -5.24 -32.17
CA MET A 1 3.96 -5.22 -31.03
C MET A 1 3.55 -3.77 -30.81
N ASN A 2 2.34 -3.40 -31.21
CA ASN A 2 1.82 -2.05 -30.99
C ASN A 2 1.49 -1.89 -29.50
N MET A 3 2.40 -1.31 -28.72
CA MET A 3 2.12 -0.88 -27.35
C MET A 3 1.24 0.38 -27.41
N GLN A 4 -0.07 0.17 -27.54
CA GLN A 4 -1.02 1.25 -27.28
C GLN A 4 -0.91 1.63 -25.81
N ILE A 5 -0.50 2.87 -25.55
CA ILE A 5 -0.51 3.45 -24.21
C ILE A 5 -1.98 3.45 -23.74
N PRO A 6 -2.33 2.67 -22.70
CA PRO A 6 -3.70 2.58 -22.24
C PRO A 6 -4.19 3.97 -21.79
N PRO A 7 -5.49 4.27 -21.96
CA PRO A 7 -6.02 5.62 -21.80
C PRO A 7 -5.74 6.22 -20.41
N VAL A 8 -5.71 5.38 -19.38
CA VAL A 8 -5.34 5.75 -17.99
C VAL A 8 -3.89 6.23 -17.82
N MET A 9 -2.97 5.87 -18.71
CA MET A 9 -1.57 6.30 -18.65
C MET A 9 -1.29 7.57 -19.48
N ARG A 10 -2.26 8.04 -20.27
CA ARG A 10 -2.06 9.21 -21.15
C ARG A 10 -1.83 10.49 -20.35
N ASP A 11 -2.67 10.73 -19.34
CA ASP A 11 -2.51 11.86 -18.41
C ASP A 11 -1.17 11.84 -17.66
N LEU A 12 -0.68 10.64 -17.34
CA LEU A 12 0.61 10.47 -16.67
C LEU A 12 1.77 10.81 -17.62
N VAL A 13 1.71 10.34 -18.87
CA VAL A 13 2.69 10.65 -19.90
C VAL A 13 2.72 12.15 -20.20
N GLU A 14 1.57 12.80 -20.25
CA GLU A 14 1.47 14.24 -20.45
C GLU A 14 2.10 15.03 -19.29
N LYS A 15 1.86 14.60 -18.03
CA LYS A 15 2.53 15.17 -16.85
C LYS A 15 4.05 14.99 -16.90
N ILE A 16 4.53 13.83 -17.34
CA ILE A 16 5.97 13.57 -17.48
C ILE A 16 6.60 14.50 -18.53
N HIS A 17 5.94 14.75 -19.65
CA HIS A 17 6.43 15.67 -20.69
C HIS A 17 6.37 17.15 -20.28
N SER A 18 5.49 17.51 -19.35
CA SER A 18 5.39 18.90 -18.83
C SER A 18 6.46 19.26 -17.79
N LEU A 19 7.30 18.30 -17.38
CA LEU A 19 8.33 18.54 -16.38
C LEU A 19 9.54 19.29 -16.97
N PRO A 20 10.16 20.22 -16.21
CA PRO A 20 11.39 20.88 -16.62
C PRO A 20 12.54 19.88 -16.77
N ALA A 21 13.41 20.09 -17.75
CA ALA A 21 14.55 19.21 -18.02
C ALA A 21 15.48 19.03 -16.80
N GLU A 22 15.53 20.03 -15.94
CA GLU A 22 16.30 20.03 -14.69
C GLU A 22 15.84 18.96 -13.68
N ARG A 23 14.59 18.49 -13.78
CA ARG A 23 14.00 17.47 -12.89
C ARG A 23 14.00 16.06 -13.48
N ILE A 24 14.44 15.88 -14.73
CA ILE A 24 14.45 14.56 -15.39
C ILE A 24 15.41 13.59 -14.67
N ALA A 25 16.57 14.06 -14.22
CA ALA A 25 17.52 13.23 -13.47
C ALA A 25 16.95 12.73 -12.12
N GLU A 26 16.10 13.52 -11.46
CA GLU A 26 15.42 13.14 -10.21
C GLU A 26 14.29 12.12 -10.47
N VAL A 27 13.65 12.21 -11.64
CA VAL A 27 12.66 11.20 -12.07
C VAL A 27 13.33 9.85 -12.34
N GLU A 28 14.53 9.82 -12.93
CA GLU A 28 15.27 8.58 -13.16
C GLU A 28 15.61 7.86 -11.84
N ASP A 29 16.13 8.59 -10.85
CA ASP A 29 16.42 8.06 -9.51
C ASP A 29 15.14 7.54 -8.81
N PHE A 30 14.02 8.26 -8.96
CA PHE A 30 12.73 7.81 -8.45
C PHE A 30 12.20 6.54 -9.14
N VAL A 31 12.41 6.40 -10.45
CA VAL A 31 12.03 5.19 -11.21
C VAL A 31 12.87 4.00 -10.78
N ASP A 32 14.17 4.19 -10.52
CA ASP A 32 15.03 3.14 -9.98
C ASP A 32 14.62 2.75 -8.55
N SER A 33 14.24 3.72 -7.70
CA SER A 33 13.65 3.46 -6.38
C SER A 33 12.35 2.64 -6.46
N LEU A 34 11.47 2.94 -7.42
CA LEU A 34 10.25 2.14 -7.64
C LEU A 34 10.57 0.71 -8.08
N ARG A 35 11.58 0.52 -8.92
CA ARG A 35 12.02 -0.81 -9.37
C ARG A 35 12.62 -1.61 -8.22
N GLU A 36 13.45 -0.98 -7.40
CA GLU A 36 14.03 -1.57 -6.20
C GLU A 36 12.92 -1.99 -5.21
N HIS A 37 11.97 -1.10 -4.94
CA HIS A 37 10.83 -1.39 -4.07
C HIS A 37 9.93 -2.53 -4.58
N VAL A 38 9.70 -2.61 -5.90
CA VAL A 38 8.92 -3.71 -6.50
C VAL A 38 9.70 -5.03 -6.47
N ALA A 39 11.02 -5.00 -6.66
CA ALA A 39 11.87 -6.19 -6.59
C ALA A 39 11.90 -6.79 -5.17
N ILE A 40 12.01 -5.94 -4.14
CA ILE A 40 11.97 -6.35 -2.72
C ILE A 40 10.59 -6.96 -2.37
N ARG A 41 9.50 -6.40 -2.89
CA ARG A 41 8.16 -6.97 -2.68
C ARG A 41 7.94 -8.30 -3.38
N LYS A 42 8.69 -8.59 -4.45
CA LYS A 42 8.57 -9.85 -5.20
C LYS A 42 9.25 -11.00 -4.46
N THR A 43 10.31 -10.75 -3.70
CA THR A 43 11.02 -11.76 -2.89
C THR A 43 10.32 -12.06 -1.56
N THR A 44 9.50 -11.16 -1.04
CA THR A 44 8.71 -11.36 0.19
C THR A 44 7.34 -12.01 -0.03
N THR A 45 7.10 -12.60 -1.22
CA THR A 45 5.87 -13.40 -1.49
C THR A 45 5.91 -14.79 -0.83
N GLY A 46 6.93 -15.10 -0.02
CA GLY A 46 6.83 -16.11 1.02
C GLY A 46 6.40 -15.42 2.30
N LYS A 47 5.20 -15.72 2.82
CA LYS A 47 4.75 -15.29 4.15
C LYS A 47 5.66 -15.95 5.21
N GLU A 48 6.87 -15.46 5.39
CA GLU A 48 7.58 -15.70 6.64
C GLU A 48 6.84 -14.89 7.71
N PRO A 49 6.24 -15.55 8.71
CA PRO A 49 5.65 -14.82 9.83
C PRO A 49 6.78 -14.05 10.49
N LEU A 50 6.68 -12.72 10.47
CA LEU A 50 7.58 -11.87 11.22
C LEU A 50 7.47 -12.27 12.70
N ASP A 51 8.61 -12.61 13.31
CA ASP A 51 8.71 -12.95 14.74
C ASP A 51 8.63 -11.68 15.57
N PHE A 52 7.47 -11.02 15.51
CA PHE A 52 7.13 -10.00 16.48
C PHE A 52 6.80 -10.72 17.78
N PRO A 53 7.29 -10.24 18.93
CA PRO A 53 6.77 -10.65 20.23
C PRO A 53 5.32 -10.14 20.33
N VAL A 54 4.41 -10.86 19.70
CA VAL A 54 2.97 -10.66 19.82
C VAL A 54 2.57 -11.46 21.05
N ASP A 55 2.34 -10.77 22.16
CA ASP A 55 1.64 -11.38 23.28
C ASP A 55 0.29 -11.88 22.76
N ASP A 56 0.06 -13.20 22.81
CA ASP A 56 -1.24 -13.79 22.53
C ASP A 56 -2.12 -13.63 23.78
N PRO A 57 -3.13 -12.75 23.79
CA PRO A 57 -3.99 -12.56 24.95
C PRO A 57 -4.93 -13.74 25.21
N GLY A 58 -4.89 -14.79 24.38
CA GLY A 58 -5.77 -15.94 24.45
C GLY A 58 -7.04 -15.76 23.64
N PRO A 59 -7.89 -16.79 23.59
CA PRO A 59 -9.13 -16.76 22.83
C PRO A 59 -10.05 -15.65 23.35
N TRP A 60 -10.75 -15.00 22.42
CA TRP A 60 -11.76 -14.01 22.76
C TRP A 60 -12.86 -14.66 23.64
N PRO A 61 -13.29 -14.02 24.74
CA PRO A 61 -14.23 -14.63 25.66
C PRO A 61 -15.60 -14.87 25.03
N GLU A 62 -16.23 -15.99 25.37
CA GLU A 62 -17.59 -16.28 24.95
C GLU A 62 -18.57 -15.25 25.51
N GLY A 63 -19.45 -14.72 24.65
CA GLY A 63 -20.45 -13.72 25.05
C GLY A 63 -19.95 -12.27 25.11
N LEU A 64 -18.65 -12.01 24.86
CA LEU A 64 -18.17 -10.64 24.67
C LEU A 64 -18.33 -10.22 23.20
N SER A 65 -18.86 -9.02 23.01
CA SER A 65 -19.12 -8.42 21.69
C SER A 65 -18.44 -7.07 21.62
N LEU A 66 -17.78 -6.78 20.50
CA LEU A 66 -17.15 -5.49 20.20
C LEU A 66 -18.10 -4.54 19.48
N ARG A 67 -19.41 -4.81 19.53
CA ARG A 67 -20.41 -3.92 18.96
C ARG A 67 -20.49 -2.65 19.78
N ARG A 68 -20.71 -1.54 19.09
CA ARG A 68 -20.80 -0.23 19.72
C ARG A 68 -21.89 -0.23 20.80
N GLU A 69 -23.00 -0.86 20.50
CA GLU A 69 -24.19 -0.94 21.34
C GLU A 69 -23.89 -1.72 22.64
N ASP A 70 -23.05 -2.75 22.56
CA ASP A 70 -22.61 -3.55 23.72
C ASP A 70 -21.48 -2.85 24.51
N MET A 71 -20.65 -2.02 23.85
CA MET A 71 -19.50 -1.33 24.46
C MET A 71 -19.84 0.03 25.07
N TYR A 72 -20.72 0.79 24.42
CA TYR A 72 -21.05 2.17 24.75
C TYR A 72 -22.52 2.37 25.11
N GLY A 73 -23.35 1.32 25.01
CA GLY A 73 -24.79 1.45 25.12
C GLY A 73 -25.41 2.10 23.88
N ASP A 74 -26.73 2.01 23.75
CA ASP A 74 -27.51 2.70 22.71
C ASP A 74 -27.75 4.18 23.09
N ASP A 75 -26.70 4.84 23.60
CA ASP A 75 -26.75 6.26 23.92
C ASP A 75 -26.60 7.05 22.61
N GLU A 76 -27.69 7.11 21.84
CA GLU A 76 -27.92 8.04 20.71
C GLU A 76 -28.17 9.49 21.22
N ARG A 77 -27.43 9.93 22.24
CA ARG A 77 -27.71 11.17 22.98
C ARG A 77 -26.99 12.40 22.43
#